data_AF-A0A950EC65-F1
#
_entry.id   AF-A0A950EC65-F1
#
_cell.length_a   1.000
_cell.length_b   1.000
_cell.length_c   1.000
_cell.angle_alpha   90.00
_cell.angle_beta   90.00
_cell.angle_gamma   90.00
#
_symmetry.space_group_name_H-M   'P 1'
#
loop_
_entity.id
_entity.type
_entity.pdbx_description
1 polymer ?
#
loop_
_entity_poly.entity_id
_entity_poly.type
_entity_poly.pdbx_seq_one_letter_code
_entity_poly.pdbx_strand_id
1 'polypeptide(L)'
;MSKYDPIDWPSDADKESALNELAAEMRATEARRKAVSAEELTSALSTITDFLQHSSTTGGGRRLRQFVWSLWNESHLINLFDLCHGLDGPLTEAVVIVFHAALVGVLSEEHLRKLLIESGEMARWDSAQRQTPEHLDVFYPPYLSARSLKDLAAAAQHYEQSKQ
;
A
#
# COMPACT_ATOMS: atom_id res chain seq x y z
N MET A 1 14.04 1.61 -53.88
CA MET A 1 14.67 0.41 -53.30
C MET A 1 14.79 0.64 -51.81
N SER A 2 13.98 -0.06 -51.01
CA SER A 2 13.95 0.14 -49.55
C SER A 2 15.21 -0.48 -48.94
N LYS A 3 16.02 0.34 -48.26
CA LYS A 3 17.11 -0.11 -47.38
C LYS A 3 16.48 -0.43 -46.03
N TYR A 4 16.15 -1.70 -45.80
CA TYR A 4 15.90 -2.18 -44.45
C TYR A 4 17.18 -2.80 -43.93
N ASP A 5 17.66 -2.33 -42.78
CA ASP A 5 18.73 -3.01 -42.05
C ASP A 5 18.24 -4.41 -41.64
N PRO A 6 19.08 -5.46 -41.75
CA PRO A 6 18.70 -6.80 -41.31
C PRO A 6 18.36 -6.77 -39.82
N ILE A 7 17.21 -7.34 -39.45
CA ILE A 7 16.87 -7.55 -38.05
C ILE A 7 17.90 -8.52 -37.48
N ASP A 8 18.69 -8.03 -36.52
CA ASP A 8 19.65 -8.83 -35.77
C ASP A 8 18.89 -9.66 -34.74
N TRP A 9 18.68 -10.93 -35.06
CA TRP A 9 17.94 -11.86 -34.20
C TRP A 9 18.89 -12.47 -33.16
N PRO A 10 18.47 -12.59 -31.88
CA PRO A 10 19.30 -13.17 -30.83
C PRO A 10 19.81 -14.56 -31.23
N SER A 11 21.10 -14.80 -31.00
CA SER A 11 21.70 -16.11 -31.19
C SER A 11 21.13 -17.11 -30.16
N ASP A 12 21.33 -18.41 -30.40
CA ASP A 12 20.91 -19.42 -29.42
C ASP A 12 21.67 -19.29 -28.09
N ALA A 13 22.91 -18.78 -28.12
CA ALA A 13 23.68 -18.48 -26.91
C ALA A 13 23.06 -17.30 -26.12
N ASP A 14 22.56 -16.27 -26.80
CA ASP A 14 21.87 -15.15 -26.15
C ASP A 14 20.57 -15.60 -25.47
N LYS A 15 19.83 -16.49 -26.15
CA LYS A 15 18.62 -17.10 -25.57
C LYS A 15 18.95 -17.93 -24.34
N GLU A 16 19.99 -18.75 -24.40
CA GLU A 16 20.42 -19.59 -23.26
C GLU A 16 20.90 -18.74 -22.08
N SER A 17 21.67 -17.66 -22.32
CA SER A 17 22.08 -16.71 -21.29
C SER A 17 20.86 -16.04 -20.62
N ALA A 18 19.92 -15.53 -21.42
CA ALA A 18 18.70 -14.89 -20.90
C ALA A 18 17.84 -15.86 -20.07
N LEU A 19 17.72 -17.12 -20.50
CA LEU A 19 17.00 -18.15 -19.73
C LEU A 19 17.70 -18.46 -18.40
N ASN A 20 19.03 -18.53 -18.39
CA ASN A 20 19.81 -18.77 -17.17
C ASN A 20 19.70 -17.60 -16.18
N GLU A 21 19.75 -16.36 -16.67
CA GLU A 21 19.54 -15.15 -15.87
C GLU A 21 18.13 -15.11 -15.28
N LEU A 22 17.11 -15.37 -16.10
CA LEU A 22 15.72 -15.45 -15.63
C LEU A 22 15.56 -16.55 -14.57
N ALA A 23 16.14 -17.73 -14.78
CA ALA A 23 16.08 -18.82 -13.82
C ALA A 23 16.80 -18.46 -12.50
N ALA A 24 17.91 -17.73 -12.56
CA ALA A 24 18.60 -17.23 -11.37
C ALA A 24 17.74 -16.23 -10.60
N GLU A 25 17.11 -15.27 -11.28
CA GLU A 25 16.24 -14.28 -10.65
C GLU A 25 14.96 -14.90 -10.06
N MET A 26 14.39 -15.91 -10.72
CA MET A 26 13.27 -16.69 -10.17
C MET A 26 13.65 -17.39 -8.86
N ARG A 27 14.82 -18.04 -8.82
CA ARG A 27 15.33 -18.68 -7.59
C ARG A 27 15.60 -17.66 -6.48
N ALA A 28 16.20 -16.52 -6.81
CA ALA A 28 16.46 -15.44 -5.85
C ALA A 28 15.15 -14.86 -5.29
N THR A 29 14.13 -14.69 -6.12
CA THR A 29 12.80 -14.26 -5.71
C THR A 29 12.13 -15.26 -4.78
N GLU A 30 12.21 -16.56 -5.09
CA GLU A 30 11.69 -17.60 -4.23
C GLU A 30 12.40 -17.65 -2.86
N ALA A 31 13.73 -17.48 -2.84
CA ALA A 31 14.50 -17.40 -1.61
C ALA A 31 14.09 -16.19 -0.75
N ARG A 32 13.91 -15.01 -1.37
CA ARG A 32 13.41 -13.80 -0.68
C ARG A 32 12.03 -14.01 -0.07
N ARG A 33 11.11 -14.68 -0.78
CA ARG A 33 9.79 -15.04 -0.24
C ARG A 33 9.87 -15.99 0.95
N LYS A 34 10.72 -17.02 0.86
CA LYS A 34 10.92 -18.00 1.93
C LYS A 34 11.60 -17.42 3.18
N ALA A 35 12.32 -16.32 3.03
CA ALA A 35 12.95 -15.62 4.16
C ALA A 35 11.95 -14.88 5.06
N VAL A 36 10.71 -14.65 4.60
CA VAL A 36 9.66 -14.07 5.43
C VAL A 36 9.00 -15.17 6.24
N SER A 37 9.15 -15.14 7.56
CA SER A 37 8.46 -16.08 8.44
C SER A 37 6.96 -15.79 8.45
N ALA A 38 6.15 -16.82 8.20
CA ALA A 38 4.69 -16.71 8.27
C ALA A 38 4.19 -16.37 9.68
N GLU A 39 4.90 -16.84 10.71
CA GLU A 39 4.60 -16.54 12.12
C GLU A 39 4.88 -15.07 12.44
N GLU A 40 6.05 -14.56 12.03
CA GLU A 40 6.41 -13.15 12.23
C GLU A 40 5.46 -12.23 11.48
N LEU A 41 5.08 -12.58 10.24
CA LEU A 41 4.09 -11.81 9.49
C LEU A 41 2.73 -11.80 10.19
N THR A 42 2.26 -12.96 10.68
CA THR A 42 0.98 -13.06 11.39
C THR A 42 1.01 -12.22 12.67
N SER A 43 2.11 -12.30 13.43
CA SER A 43 2.30 -11.51 14.64
C SER A 43 2.32 -10.01 14.34
N ALA A 44 3.08 -9.59 13.32
CA ALA A 44 3.16 -8.19 12.88
C ALA A 44 1.80 -7.63 12.44
N LEU A 45 1.03 -8.41 11.66
CA LEU A 45 -0.34 -8.05 11.26
C LEU A 45 -1.23 -7.88 12.48
N SER A 46 -1.16 -8.79 13.46
CA SER A 46 -1.92 -8.69 14.72
C SER A 46 -1.55 -7.43 15.50
N THR A 47 -0.26 -7.14 15.66
CA THR A 47 0.22 -5.94 16.37
C THR A 47 -0.31 -4.65 15.74
N ILE A 48 -0.30 -4.56 14.40
CA ILE A 48 -0.86 -3.41 13.69
C ILE A 48 -2.38 -3.34 13.85
N THR A 49 -3.08 -4.47 13.72
CA THR A 49 -4.53 -4.56 13.93
C THR A 49 -4.92 -4.05 15.31
N ASP A 50 -4.29 -4.59 16.36
CA ASP A 50 -4.57 -4.23 17.75
C ASP A 50 -4.31 -2.74 18.00
N PHE A 51 -3.21 -2.21 17.48
CA PHE A 51 -2.92 -0.78 17.61
C PHE A 51 -3.97 0.09 16.91
N LEU A 52 -4.40 -0.28 15.71
CA LEU A 52 -5.41 0.46 14.96
C LEU A 52 -6.83 0.32 15.54
N GLN A 53 -7.12 -0.70 16.33
CA GLN A 53 -8.38 -0.75 17.08
C GLN A 53 -8.44 0.31 18.18
N HIS A 54 -7.34 0.51 18.91
CA HIS A 54 -7.34 1.31 20.15
C HIS A 54 -6.83 2.75 19.97
N SER A 55 -5.90 2.99 19.04
CA SER A 55 -5.12 4.24 18.94
C SER A 55 -5.21 4.92 17.58
N SER A 56 -6.28 4.64 16.83
CA SER A 56 -6.46 4.98 15.42
C SER A 56 -6.47 6.50 15.11
N THR A 57 -6.77 7.34 16.10
CA THR A 57 -6.87 8.80 15.96
C THR A 57 -5.61 9.57 16.37
N THR A 58 -4.63 8.87 16.95
CA THR A 58 -3.34 9.47 17.34
C THR A 58 -2.51 9.90 16.11
N GLY A 59 -1.48 10.72 16.30
CA GLY A 59 -0.56 11.07 15.21
C GLY A 59 0.15 9.86 14.59
N GLY A 60 0.51 8.86 15.41
CA GLY A 60 1.04 7.57 14.95
C GLY A 60 -0.03 6.72 14.25
N GLY A 61 -1.22 6.60 14.85
CA GLY A 61 -2.34 5.86 14.28
C GLY A 61 -2.80 6.36 12.91
N ARG A 62 -2.84 7.69 12.71
CA ARG A 62 -3.16 8.27 11.40
C ARG A 62 -2.16 7.88 10.31
N ARG A 63 -0.86 7.92 10.63
CA ARG A 63 0.20 7.53 9.68
C ARG A 63 0.20 6.03 9.41
N LEU A 64 0.00 5.21 10.44
CA LEU A 64 -0.10 3.77 10.29
C LEU A 64 -1.32 3.36 9.46
N ARG A 65 -2.45 4.05 9.63
CA ARG A 65 -3.63 3.87 8.81
C ARG A 65 -3.33 4.17 7.34
N GLN A 66 -2.71 5.30 7.05
CA GLN A 66 -2.29 5.63 5.69
C GLN A 66 -1.41 4.50 5.12
N PHE A 67 -0.47 3.97 5.92
CA PHE A 67 0.41 2.87 5.53
C PHE A 67 -0.37 1.63 5.10
N VAL A 68 -1.27 1.15 5.94
CA VAL A 68 -2.09 -0.02 5.61
C VAL A 68 -2.93 0.22 4.35
N TRP A 69 -3.55 1.39 4.23
CA TRP A 69 -4.36 1.71 3.04
C TRP A 69 -3.51 1.86 1.78
N SER A 70 -2.27 2.37 1.89
CA SER A 70 -1.32 2.42 0.77
C SER A 70 -1.02 1.04 0.21
N LEU A 71 -0.94 0.02 1.08
CA LEU A 71 -0.72 -1.37 0.66
C LEU A 71 -1.97 -1.97 0.02
N TRP A 72 -3.16 -1.49 0.39
CA TRP A 72 -4.43 -1.99 -0.13
C TRP A 72 -4.84 -1.37 -1.47
N ASN A 73 -4.68 -0.05 -1.63
CA ASN A 73 -5.21 0.69 -2.78
C ASN A 73 -4.17 1.50 -3.54
N GLU A 74 -2.88 1.41 -3.16
CA GLU A 74 -1.77 2.08 -3.83
C GLU A 74 -1.88 3.63 -3.90
N SER A 75 -2.81 4.22 -3.12
CA SER A 75 -3.25 5.62 -3.31
C SER A 75 -2.61 6.62 -2.32
N HIS A 76 -1.55 6.22 -1.61
CA HIS A 76 -0.96 7.05 -0.56
C HIS A 76 0.56 7.10 -0.66
N LEU A 77 1.11 8.33 -0.69
CA LEU A 77 2.54 8.58 -0.53
C LEU A 77 2.87 8.72 0.95
N ILE A 78 3.78 7.88 1.44
CA ILE A 78 4.09 7.80 2.86
C ILE A 78 5.58 7.93 3.06
N ASN A 79 5.96 8.86 3.94
CA ASN A 79 7.31 8.93 4.43
C ASN A 79 7.52 7.85 5.50
N LEU A 80 8.19 6.75 5.14
CA LEU A 80 8.47 5.65 6.05
C LEU A 80 9.35 6.07 7.24
N PHE A 81 10.23 7.06 7.07
CA PHE A 81 11.03 7.61 8.18
C PHE A 81 10.12 8.28 9.22
N ASP A 82 9.21 9.15 8.75
CA ASP A 82 8.27 9.84 9.64
C ASP A 82 7.27 8.89 10.28
N LEU A 83 6.88 7.82 9.56
CA LEU A 83 6.05 6.75 10.10
C LEU A 83 6.78 6.09 11.27
N CYS A 84 7.95 5.50 11.05
CA CYS A 84 8.70 4.75 12.07
C CYS A 84 9.12 5.62 13.26
N HIS A 85 9.49 6.89 13.05
CA HIS A 85 9.86 7.78 14.16
C HIS A 85 8.70 8.06 15.13
N GLY A 86 7.46 7.94 14.67
CA GLY A 86 6.25 8.18 15.46
C GLY A 86 5.65 6.94 16.14
N LEU A 87 6.29 5.77 16.01
CA LEU A 87 5.82 4.50 16.55
C LEU A 87 6.77 4.01 17.65
N ASP A 88 6.30 3.12 18.51
CA ASP A 88 7.18 2.42 19.44
C ASP A 88 7.99 1.33 18.72
N GLY A 89 8.95 0.72 19.44
CA GLY A 89 9.82 -0.32 18.89
C GLY A 89 9.06 -1.50 18.27
N PRO A 90 8.15 -2.16 19.01
CA PRO A 90 7.39 -3.30 18.48
C PRO A 90 6.54 -2.96 17.25
N LEU A 91 5.88 -1.80 17.23
CA LEU A 91 5.05 -1.40 16.11
C LEU A 91 5.90 -0.98 14.89
N THR A 92 7.07 -0.38 15.12
CA THR A 92 8.05 -0.12 14.07
C THR A 92 8.51 -1.42 13.42
N GLU A 93 8.87 -2.42 14.22
CA GLU A 93 9.27 -3.74 13.74
C GLU A 93 8.16 -4.41 12.93
N ALA A 94 6.92 -4.36 13.42
CA ALA A 94 5.76 -4.88 12.70
C ALA A 94 5.56 -4.21 11.32
N VAL A 95 5.73 -2.88 11.25
CA VAL A 95 5.67 -2.15 9.97
C VAL A 95 6.77 -2.60 9.01
N VAL A 96 8.00 -2.80 9.48
CA VAL A 96 9.10 -3.28 8.65
C VAL A 96 8.82 -4.69 8.10
N ILE A 97 8.31 -5.60 8.94
CA ILE A 97 7.96 -6.97 8.53
C ILE A 97 6.87 -6.95 7.46
N VAL A 98 5.78 -6.21 7.67
CA VAL A 98 4.68 -6.12 6.71
C VAL A 98 5.13 -5.47 5.41
N PHE A 99 5.93 -4.41 5.47
CA PHE A 99 6.45 -3.76 4.27
C PHE A 99 7.39 -4.67 3.48
N HIS A 100 8.30 -5.38 4.15
CA HIS A 100 9.17 -6.36 3.50
C HIS A 100 8.34 -7.48 2.84
N ALA A 101 7.34 -8.01 3.54
CA ALA A 101 6.43 -9.03 3.00
C ALA A 101 5.69 -8.55 1.75
N ALA A 102 5.30 -7.27 1.70
CA ALA A 102 4.71 -6.65 0.50
C ALA A 102 5.72 -6.61 -0.66
N LEU A 103 6.94 -6.14 -0.42
CA LEU A 103 7.99 -6.03 -1.46
C LEU A 103 8.34 -7.38 -2.10
N VAL A 104 8.32 -8.47 -1.34
CA VAL A 104 8.65 -9.81 -1.87
C VAL A 104 7.42 -10.58 -2.38
N GLY A 105 6.22 -10.01 -2.24
CA GLY A 105 4.95 -10.61 -2.69
C GLY A 105 4.45 -11.76 -1.81
N VAL A 106 4.74 -11.74 -0.51
CA VAL A 106 4.21 -12.67 0.49
C VAL A 106 2.94 -12.13 1.15
N LEU A 107 2.80 -10.80 1.22
CA LEU A 107 1.59 -10.16 1.73
C LEU A 107 0.46 -10.29 0.71
N SER A 108 -0.55 -11.11 1.02
CA SER A 108 -1.71 -11.31 0.15
C SER A 108 -2.79 -10.24 0.40
N GLU A 109 -3.69 -10.08 -0.58
CA GLU A 109 -4.89 -9.26 -0.41
C GLU A 109 -5.76 -9.77 0.76
N GLU A 110 -5.82 -11.08 1.00
CA GLU A 110 -6.57 -11.64 2.14
C GLU A 110 -6.01 -11.17 3.49
N HIS A 111 -4.68 -11.12 3.64
CA HIS A 111 -4.04 -10.58 4.86
C HIS A 111 -4.44 -9.12 5.10
N LEU A 112 -4.37 -8.28 4.07
CA LEU A 112 -4.74 -6.87 4.16
C LEU A 112 -6.23 -6.68 4.43
N ARG A 113 -7.09 -7.44 3.75
CA ARG A 113 -8.54 -7.41 3.96
C ARG A 113 -8.89 -7.77 5.39
N LYS A 114 -8.30 -8.85 5.92
CA LYS A 114 -8.50 -9.28 7.30
C LYS A 114 -8.08 -8.20 8.29
N LEU A 115 -6.88 -7.64 8.13
CA LEU A 115 -6.37 -6.54 8.96
C LEU A 115 -7.32 -5.34 8.92
N LEU A 116 -7.77 -4.89 7.74
CA LEU A 116 -8.68 -3.75 7.60
C LEU A 116 -10.05 -3.99 8.24
N ILE A 117 -10.58 -5.21 8.15
CA ILE A 117 -11.85 -5.58 8.80
C ILE A 117 -11.66 -5.62 10.32
N GLU A 118 -10.68 -6.35 10.82
CA GLU A 118 -10.46 -6.57 12.25
C GLU A 118 -10.07 -5.28 12.97
N SER A 119 -9.30 -4.40 12.33
CA SER A 119 -8.96 -3.09 12.88
C SER A 119 -10.14 -2.10 12.91
N GLY A 120 -11.24 -2.42 12.24
CA GLY A 120 -12.40 -1.53 12.05
C GLY A 120 -12.18 -0.45 10.99
N GLU A 121 -11.09 -0.50 10.24
CA GLU A 121 -10.79 0.44 9.16
C GLU A 121 -11.79 0.35 8.01
N MET A 122 -12.24 -0.86 7.66
CA MET A 122 -13.25 -1.04 6.62
C MET A 122 -14.58 -0.39 7.02
N ALA A 123 -15.01 -0.57 8.27
CA ALA A 123 -16.22 0.07 8.78
C ALA A 123 -16.11 1.61 8.83
N ARG A 124 -14.90 2.12 9.12
CA ARG A 124 -14.62 3.57 9.07
C ARG A 124 -14.66 4.09 7.63
N TRP A 125 -14.13 3.35 6.66
CA TRP A 125 -14.24 3.66 5.24
C TRP A 125 -15.70 3.65 4.76
N ASP A 126 -16.49 2.63 5.11
CA ASP A 126 -17.93 2.56 4.79
C ASP A 126 -18.71 3.74 5.37
N SER A 127 -18.34 4.17 6.58
CA SER A 127 -18.90 5.36 7.21
C SER A 127 -18.55 6.64 6.44
N ALA A 128 -17.27 6.79 6.05
CA ALA A 128 -16.81 7.94 5.27
C ALA A 128 -17.48 7.98 3.89
N GLN A 129 -17.64 6.84 3.23
CA GLN A 129 -18.33 6.74 1.95
C GLN A 129 -19.80 7.16 2.06
N ARG A 130 -20.54 6.70 3.08
CA ARG A 130 -21.94 7.09 3.29
C ARG A 130 -22.12 8.58 3.60
N GLN A 131 -21.11 9.22 4.15
CA GLN A 131 -21.11 10.66 4.46
C GLN A 131 -20.66 11.52 3.27
N THR A 132 -20.03 10.91 2.26
CA THR A 132 -19.53 11.61 1.08
C THR A 132 -20.65 11.67 0.02
N PRO A 133 -21.01 12.85 -0.49
CA PRO A 133 -21.95 12.98 -1.61
C PRO A 133 -21.53 12.14 -2.82
N GLU A 134 -22.48 11.55 -3.54
CA GLU A 134 -22.21 10.60 -4.65
C GLU A 134 -21.32 11.15 -5.78
N HIS A 135 -21.22 12.47 -5.93
CA HIS A 135 -20.43 13.13 -6.96
C HIS A 135 -19.00 13.46 -6.51
N LEU A 136 -18.61 13.13 -5.27
CA LEU A 136 -17.31 13.44 -4.70
C LEU A 136 -16.54 12.16 -4.37
N ASP A 137 -15.22 12.23 -4.54
CA ASP A 137 -14.32 11.15 -4.15
C ASP A 137 -14.27 10.99 -2.63
N VAL A 138 -14.29 9.73 -2.17
CA VAL A 138 -14.16 9.41 -0.74
C VAL A 138 -12.71 9.58 -0.32
N PHE A 139 -12.42 10.67 0.40
CA PHE A 139 -11.08 10.92 0.96
C PHE A 139 -10.87 10.14 2.26
N TYR A 140 -10.44 8.89 2.13
CA TYR A 140 -10.13 8.03 3.26
C TYR A 140 -8.92 7.12 3.01
N PRO A 141 -8.01 6.94 3.99
CA PRO A 141 -7.91 7.70 5.24
C PRO A 141 -7.62 9.19 5.00
N PRO A 142 -7.98 10.08 5.94
CA PRO A 142 -7.77 11.51 5.72
C PRO A 142 -6.27 11.80 5.62
N TYR A 143 -5.85 12.32 4.46
CA TYR A 143 -4.55 12.92 4.26
C TYR A 143 -4.75 14.32 3.68
N LEU A 144 -4.18 15.33 4.34
CA LEU A 144 -4.25 16.71 3.86
C LEU A 144 -3.06 16.95 2.94
N SER A 145 -3.17 16.54 1.67
CA SER A 145 -2.26 17.05 0.65
C SER A 145 -2.77 18.41 0.13
N ALA A 146 -1.87 19.23 -0.41
CA ALA A 146 -2.27 20.49 -1.05
C ALA A 146 -3.24 20.27 -2.22
N ARG A 147 -3.21 19.09 -2.86
CA ARG A 147 -4.16 18.68 -3.90
C ARG A 147 -5.51 18.33 -3.29
N SER A 148 -5.54 17.50 -2.25
CA SER A 148 -6.77 17.14 -1.52
C SER A 148 -7.49 18.35 -0.94
N LEU A 149 -6.75 19.37 -0.48
CA LEU A 149 -7.32 20.65 -0.04
C LEU A 149 -7.93 21.46 -1.19
N LYS A 150 -7.31 21.44 -2.39
CA LYS A 150 -7.87 22.08 -3.58
C LYS A 150 -9.12 21.35 -4.07
N ASP A 151 -9.10 20.03 -4.08
CA ASP A 151 -10.24 19.21 -4.50
C ASP A 151 -11.42 19.38 -3.53
N LEU A 152 -11.14 19.41 -2.21
CA LEU A 152 -12.14 19.74 -1.18
C LEU A 152 -12.70 21.16 -1.35
N ALA A 153 -11.84 22.14 -1.66
CA ALA A 153 -12.28 23.51 -1.88
C ALA A 153 -13.16 23.65 -3.14
N ALA A 154 -12.82 22.95 -4.23
CA ALA A 154 -13.62 22.91 -5.45
C ALA A 154 -14.98 22.23 -5.20
N ALA A 155 -15.00 21.12 -4.46
CA ALA A 155 -16.22 20.44 -4.05
C ALA A 155 -17.14 21.34 -3.21
N ALA A 156 -16.58 22.09 -2.27
CA ALA A 156 -17.34 23.04 -1.45
C ALA A 156 -17.98 24.17 -2.29
N GLN A 157 -17.26 24.70 -3.27
CA GLN A 157 -17.78 25.72 -4.19
C GLN A 157 -18.95 25.21 -5.05
N HIS A 158 -18.84 23.99 -5.58
CA HIS A 158 -19.91 23.37 -6.35
C HIS A 158 -21.17 23.09 -5.51
N TYR A 159 -20.99 22.67 -4.26
CA TYR A 159 -22.10 22.47 -3.33
C TYR A 159 -22.86 23.77 -3.02
N GLU A 160 -22.15 24.87 -2.77
CA GLU A 160 -22.76 26.19 -2.54
C GLU A 160 -23.56 26.67 -3.76
N GLN A 161 -23.03 26.46 -4.97
CA GLN A 161 -23.72 26.80 -6.22
C GLN A 161 -24.97 25.93 -6.48
N SER A 162 -24.96 24.66 -6.08
CA SER A 162 -26.11 23.75 -6.24
C SER A 162 -27.30 24.05 -5.31
N LYS A 163 -27.10 24.93 -4.32
CA LYS A 163 -28.12 25.35 -3.34
C LYS A 163 -28.78 26.71 -3.66
N GLN A 164 -28.29 27.42 -4.68
CA GLN A 164 -28.89 28.66 -5.19
C GLN A 164 -29.84 28.36 -6.35
#